data_AF-A0A820CRA7-F1
#
_entry.id   AF-A0A820CRA7-F1
#
_cell.length_a   1.000
_cell.length_b   1.000
_cell.length_c   1.000
_cell.angle_alpha   90.00
_cell.angle_beta   90.00
_cell.angle_gamma   90.00
#
_symmetry.space_group_name_H-M   'P 1'
#
loop_
_entity.id
_entity.type
_entity.pdbx_description
1 polymer ?
#
loop_
_entity_poly.entity_id
_entity_poly.type
_entity_poly.pdbx_seq_one_letter_code
_entity_poly.pdbx_strand_id
1 'polypeptide(L)'
;MCPLYFCPLRQNHQPFISFVTLYKHIRSIHRNDIPFNIRCTLNPVCGSIYTNFESYRSHLNRYHHDLLNDYNVPNYYTVNGNQQPPSLLLSNPNIIQDEEDKCIAAQDNLDPDELETFERTRSSENDIDWPLFTSLINEEDDMEQFTINTFEKYYIRFLLDLREGHLLPQNIIKSITSYFTAMLDTLFKIIQHQATQSSTGLLFPLEDIKKLILQIITSVSNITKNDYQFSKRCEEHFGYLEPLKIQLNDQDDCGYYVPIQQSIKNLLNKPDTKNDPDLMLTYRDGTAAKDNPSLKLHPNSFLIQLYSDGIGVTNPIGPKKDEHKLTLYYFVLEDLPDVIRSILQSIGLVGICPTKYLSLQTNRIKYFEPIVKDLNYLQTAGLAAQTFN
;
A
#
# COMPACT_ATOMS: atom_id res chain seq x y z
N MET A 1 34.09 8.03 15.79
CA MET A 1 32.96 8.98 15.73
C MET A 1 31.97 8.42 14.74
N CYS A 2 30.68 8.33 15.06
CA CYS A 2 29.68 7.93 14.07
C CYS A 2 29.46 9.07 13.07
N PRO A 3 29.29 8.79 11.76
CA PRO A 3 28.96 9.83 10.79
C PRO A 3 27.57 10.39 11.10
N LEU A 4 27.48 11.71 11.27
CA LEU A 4 26.21 12.43 11.36
C LEU A 4 25.76 12.83 9.96
N TYR A 5 24.52 12.49 9.61
CA TYR A 5 23.95 12.78 8.30
C TYR A 5 23.10 14.04 8.35
N PHE A 6 23.08 14.86 7.29
CA PHE A 6 22.28 16.09 7.24
C PHE A 6 21.37 16.07 6.03
N CYS A 7 20.17 16.66 6.14
CA CYS A 7 19.26 16.78 5.00
C CYS A 7 19.77 17.87 4.04
N PRO A 8 20.16 17.55 2.80
CA PRO A 8 20.67 18.54 1.84
C PRO A 8 19.57 19.46 1.27
N LEU A 9 18.29 19.16 1.56
CA LEU A 9 17.12 19.89 1.08
C LEU A 9 16.52 20.85 2.13
N ARG A 10 17.11 20.95 3.34
CA ARG A 10 16.67 21.88 4.40
C ARG A 10 17.82 22.76 4.90
N GLN A 11 17.48 23.99 5.30
CA GLN A 11 18.41 24.92 5.95
C GLN A 11 18.56 24.70 7.47
N ASN A 12 17.72 23.85 8.08
CA ASN A 12 17.79 23.54 9.51
C ASN A 12 18.71 22.35 9.80
N HIS A 13 19.81 22.62 10.50
CA HIS A 13 20.99 21.76 10.64
C HIS A 13 20.86 20.64 11.71
N GLN A 14 19.68 20.01 11.87
CA GLN A 14 19.58 18.86 12.78
C GLN A 14 20.19 17.60 12.13
N PRO A 15 21.16 16.93 12.80
CA PRO A 15 21.77 15.72 12.27
C PRO A 15 20.90 14.48 12.50
N PHE A 16 20.86 13.61 11.50
CA PHE A 16 20.29 12.26 11.57
C PHE A 16 21.35 11.27 12.05
N ILE A 17 20.94 10.35 12.92
CA ILE A 17 21.82 9.38 13.60
C ILE A 17 22.26 8.25 12.65
N SER A 18 21.45 7.92 11.64
CA SER A 18 21.82 7.00 10.56
C SER A 18 21.31 7.46 9.19
N PHE A 19 21.90 6.92 8.14
CA PHE A 19 21.45 7.19 6.77
C PHE A 19 20.01 6.70 6.54
N VAL A 20 19.61 5.58 7.14
CA VAL A 20 18.24 5.05 7.07
C VAL A 20 17.22 6.08 7.56
N THR A 21 17.51 6.79 8.67
CA THR A 21 16.62 7.84 9.18
C THR A 21 16.54 9.03 8.22
N LEU A 22 17.67 9.47 7.66
CA LEU A 22 17.71 10.52 6.64
C LEU A 22 16.94 10.12 5.37
N TYR A 23 17.11 8.89 4.90
CA TYR A 23 16.42 8.38 3.72
C TYR A 23 14.90 8.28 3.93
N LYS A 24 14.44 7.79 5.10
CA LYS A 24 13.02 7.81 5.49
C LYS A 24 12.48 9.25 5.47
N HIS A 25 13.22 10.22 6.01
CA HIS A 25 12.86 11.64 5.99
C HIS A 25 12.78 12.24 4.56
N ILE A 26 13.77 12.00 3.69
CA ILE A 26 13.73 12.48 2.30
C ILE A 26 12.53 11.85 1.56
N ARG A 27 12.23 10.57 1.81
CA ARG A 27 11.09 9.87 1.20
C ARG A 27 9.73 10.40 1.68
N SER A 28 9.58 10.77 2.95
CA SER A 28 8.30 11.23 3.49
C SER A 28 8.04 12.72 3.28
N ILE A 29 9.08 13.55 3.40
CA ILE A 29 8.95 15.01 3.33
C ILE A 29 9.17 15.55 1.92
N HIS A 30 10.23 15.08 1.25
CA HIS A 30 10.78 15.76 0.07
C HIS A 30 10.47 15.04 -1.25
N ARG A 31 9.83 13.87 -1.24
CA ARG A 31 9.57 13.06 -2.45
C ARG A 31 8.87 13.83 -3.58
N ASN A 32 7.98 14.75 -3.23
CA ASN A 32 7.13 15.51 -4.15
C ASN A 32 7.54 16.99 -4.26
N ASP A 33 8.72 17.38 -3.75
CA ASP A 33 9.20 18.76 -3.84
C ASP A 33 9.41 19.19 -5.29
N ILE A 34 9.05 20.44 -5.59
CA ILE A 34 9.30 21.06 -6.89
C ILE A 34 10.04 22.40 -6.66
N PRO A 35 11.32 22.53 -7.07
CA PRO A 35 12.18 21.52 -7.69
C PRO A 35 12.85 20.59 -6.66
N PHE A 36 12.71 19.27 -6.83
CA PHE A 36 13.57 18.31 -6.16
C PHE A 36 14.98 18.36 -6.78
N ASN A 37 16.02 18.62 -5.98
CA ASN A 37 17.40 18.61 -6.45
C ASN A 37 18.34 18.13 -5.34
N ILE A 38 18.71 16.84 -5.38
CA ILE A 38 19.59 16.24 -4.38
C ILE A 38 20.89 15.75 -5.00
N ARG A 39 21.99 16.01 -4.31
CA ARG A 39 23.32 15.46 -4.62
C ARG A 39 23.63 14.32 -3.67
N CYS A 40 24.03 13.16 -4.19
CA CYS A 40 24.53 12.06 -3.37
C CYS A 40 25.91 12.40 -2.80
N THR A 41 26.02 12.41 -1.48
CA THR A 41 27.25 12.71 -0.71
C THR A 41 27.76 11.52 0.10
N LEU A 42 27.19 10.32 -0.10
CA LEU A 42 27.46 9.12 0.72
C LEU A 42 28.82 8.49 0.46
N ASN A 43 29.40 8.77 -0.71
CA ASN A 43 30.76 8.37 -1.08
C ASN A 43 31.42 9.57 -1.79
N PRO A 44 32.68 9.94 -1.46
CA PRO A 44 33.43 10.99 -2.15
C PRO A 44 33.46 10.87 -3.68
N VAL A 45 33.35 9.64 -4.22
CA VAL A 45 33.40 9.33 -5.66
C VAL A 45 32.01 9.41 -6.32
N CYS A 46 30.91 9.34 -5.57
CA CYS A 46 29.58 9.27 -6.18
C CYS A 46 29.14 10.60 -6.78
N GLY A 47 28.99 11.64 -5.95
CA GLY A 47 28.74 13.04 -6.34
C GLY A 47 27.52 13.33 -7.23
N SER A 48 26.71 12.33 -7.56
CA SER A 48 25.67 12.39 -8.60
C SER A 48 24.46 13.23 -8.18
N ILE A 49 23.84 13.92 -9.13
CA ILE A 49 22.74 14.86 -8.89
C ILE A 49 21.44 14.29 -9.49
N TYR A 50 20.33 14.41 -8.76
CA TYR A 50 19.02 13.86 -9.14
C TYR A 50 17.93 14.92 -9.03
N THR A 51 17.14 15.04 -10.11
CA THR A 51 16.03 16.01 -10.26
C THR A 51 14.66 15.44 -9.87
N ASN A 52 14.59 14.16 -9.49
CA ASN A 52 13.41 13.54 -8.90
C ASN A 52 13.81 12.44 -7.90
N PHE A 53 12.91 12.14 -6.96
CA PHE A 53 13.18 11.18 -5.88
C PHE A 53 13.39 9.75 -6.37
N GLU A 54 12.66 9.29 -7.40
CA GLU A 54 12.74 7.89 -7.82
C GLU A 54 14.09 7.56 -8.48
N SER A 55 14.66 8.52 -9.22
CA SER A 55 16.02 8.39 -9.78
C SER A 55 17.07 8.31 -8.67
N TYR A 56 16.91 9.11 -7.60
CA TYR A 56 17.77 9.06 -6.42
C TYR A 56 17.63 7.71 -5.67
N ARG A 57 16.39 7.23 -5.47
CA ARG A 57 16.11 5.91 -4.85
C ARG A 57 16.71 4.75 -5.64
N SER A 58 16.54 4.74 -6.97
CA SER A 58 17.11 3.72 -7.85
C SER A 58 18.64 3.70 -7.76
N HIS A 59 19.27 4.88 -7.69
CA HIS A 59 20.71 4.98 -7.44
C HIS A 59 21.12 4.43 -6.06
N LEU A 60 20.44 4.82 -4.97
CA LEU A 60 20.76 4.34 -3.62
C LEU A 60 20.69 2.81 -3.54
N ASN A 61 19.64 2.20 -4.09
CA ASN A 61 19.48 0.74 -4.13
C ASN A 61 20.56 0.02 -4.94
N ARG A 62 21.18 0.68 -5.93
CA ARG A 62 22.22 0.08 -6.79
C ARG A 62 23.64 0.25 -6.25
N TYR A 63 23.92 1.33 -5.54
CA TYR A 63 25.30 1.72 -5.17
C TYR A 63 25.52 1.94 -3.67
N HIS A 64 24.45 2.01 -2.86
CA HIS A 64 24.50 2.31 -1.43
C HIS A 64 23.55 1.43 -0.60
N HIS A 65 23.17 0.26 -1.12
CA HIS A 65 22.27 -0.70 -0.48
C HIS A 65 22.73 -1.11 0.93
N ASP A 66 24.04 -1.24 1.15
CA ASP A 66 24.60 -1.63 2.44
C ASP A 66 24.27 -0.61 3.55
N LEU A 67 24.20 0.69 3.21
CA LEU A 67 23.83 1.76 4.14
C LEU A 67 22.31 1.83 4.43
N LEU A 68 21.49 1.08 3.69
CA LEU A 68 20.04 0.97 3.92
C LEU A 68 19.68 -0.16 4.90
N ASN A 69 20.59 -1.10 5.15
CA ASN A 69 20.33 -2.33 5.90
C ASN A 69 21.03 -2.41 7.28
N ASP A 70 21.72 -1.36 7.71
CA ASP A 70 22.63 -1.41 8.87
C ASP A 70 21.92 -1.41 10.24
N TYR A 71 21.40 -2.58 10.63
CA TYR A 71 20.90 -2.88 11.98
C TYR A 71 22.06 -3.14 12.96
N ASN A 72 22.79 -2.10 13.37
CA ASN A 72 23.63 -2.16 14.58
C ASN A 72 23.99 -0.76 15.11
N VAL A 73 23.21 -0.26 16.06
CA VAL A 73 23.66 0.82 16.97
C VAL A 73 23.61 0.29 18.41
N PRO A 74 24.77 0.00 19.03
CA PRO A 74 24.81 -0.42 20.43
C PRO A 74 24.34 0.71 21.36
N ASN A 75 23.44 0.39 22.29
CA ASN A 75 23.04 1.29 23.37
C ASN A 75 24.24 1.63 24.27
N TYR A 76 24.72 2.88 24.20
CA TYR A 76 25.61 3.46 25.21
C TYR A 76 25.13 4.85 25.65
N TYR A 77 25.30 5.09 26.94
CA TYR A 77 24.56 6.06 27.73
C TYR A 77 25.04 7.52 27.63
N THR A 78 24.15 8.42 28.07
CA THR A 78 24.43 9.69 28.77
C THR A 78 25.30 10.76 28.10
N VAL A 79 24.66 11.87 27.75
CA VAL A 79 25.30 13.17 27.54
C VAL A 79 25.95 13.65 28.84
N ASN A 80 27.22 14.01 28.79
CA ASN A 80 27.84 14.90 29.77
C ASN A 80 28.92 15.78 29.10
N GLY A 81 28.67 17.09 29.09
CA GLY A 81 29.68 18.17 29.13
C GLY A 81 30.81 18.23 28.08
N ASN A 82 30.69 19.23 27.20
CA ASN A 82 31.78 20.05 26.64
C ASN A 82 32.87 19.39 25.77
N GLN A 83 32.88 19.69 24.46
CA GLN A 83 33.91 20.55 23.81
C GLN A 83 33.63 20.79 22.31
N GLN A 84 34.24 21.85 21.75
CA GLN A 84 34.06 22.34 20.37
C GLN A 84 34.99 21.65 19.34
N PRO A 85 34.74 21.81 18.01
CA PRO A 85 35.35 20.98 16.97
C PRO A 85 36.66 21.55 16.39
N PRO A 86 37.51 20.72 15.74
CA PRO A 86 38.59 21.16 14.86
C PRO A 86 38.17 21.19 13.38
N SER A 87 38.85 22.04 12.60
CA SER A 87 38.44 22.48 11.27
C SER A 87 39.49 22.20 10.17
N LEU A 88 38.99 22.01 8.94
CA LEU A 88 39.62 22.25 7.62
C LEU A 88 40.94 21.53 7.23
N LEU A 89 41.01 21.06 5.97
CA LEU A 89 41.89 21.66 4.94
C LEU A 89 41.65 21.05 3.54
N LEU A 90 41.78 21.89 2.49
CA LEU A 90 41.85 21.50 1.08
C LEU A 90 43.32 21.40 0.63
N SER A 91 43.61 20.49 -0.32
CA SER A 91 44.73 20.64 -1.26
C SER A 91 44.53 19.80 -2.53
N ASN A 92 44.65 20.44 -3.70
CA ASN A 92 44.64 19.91 -5.08
C ASN A 92 46.09 20.07 -5.65
N PRO A 93 46.46 19.83 -6.94
CA PRO A 93 45.77 19.25 -8.11
C PRO A 93 46.66 18.27 -8.95
N ASN A 94 46.31 18.09 -10.25
CA ASN A 94 47.02 17.45 -11.40
C ASN A 94 46.62 15.97 -11.67
N ILE A 95 46.37 15.49 -12.91
CA ILE A 95 46.55 16.00 -14.30
C ILE A 95 45.49 15.28 -15.20
N ILE A 96 44.69 15.96 -16.05
CA ILE A 96 44.83 16.04 -17.55
C ILE A 96 44.89 14.64 -18.22
N GLN A 97 44.15 14.21 -19.25
CA GLN A 97 43.11 14.71 -20.21
C GLN A 97 42.26 13.45 -20.58
N ASP A 98 41.11 13.43 -21.28
CA ASP A 98 40.23 14.37 -22.01
C ASP A 98 38.78 13.76 -22.00
N GLU A 99 37.72 14.14 -22.75
CA GLU A 99 37.49 15.04 -23.90
C GLU A 99 36.10 15.74 -23.77
N GLU A 100 35.35 15.96 -24.86
CA GLU A 100 34.05 16.68 -24.92
C GLU A 100 32.85 15.67 -25.13
N ASP A 101 31.56 15.95 -24.83
CA ASP A 101 30.80 16.93 -25.63
C ASP A 101 29.47 17.48 -25.03
N LYS A 102 29.27 18.79 -25.28
CA LYS A 102 28.04 19.61 -25.42
C LYS A 102 26.78 19.35 -24.57
N CYS A 103 26.47 20.32 -23.71
CA CYS A 103 25.09 20.74 -23.45
C CYS A 103 24.49 21.43 -24.69
N ILE A 104 23.20 21.24 -24.96
CA ILE A 104 22.41 22.09 -25.88
C ILE A 104 21.25 22.71 -25.09
N ALA A 105 21.04 24.00 -25.27
CA ALA A 105 20.00 24.78 -24.60
C ALA A 105 18.62 24.54 -25.21
N ALA A 106 17.57 24.81 -24.43
CA ALA A 106 16.19 24.76 -24.89
C ALA A 106 15.89 25.87 -25.92
N GLN A 107 15.08 25.53 -26.93
CA GLN A 107 14.17 26.46 -27.59
C GLN A 107 12.99 25.70 -28.19
N ASP A 108 11.82 26.35 -28.21
CA ASP A 108 10.52 25.71 -28.27
C ASP A 108 10.09 25.22 -29.65
N ASN A 109 9.21 24.20 -29.64
CA ASN A 109 7.96 24.04 -30.43
C ASN A 109 7.69 22.54 -30.67
N LEU A 110 6.90 21.92 -29.81
CA LEU A 110 6.27 20.62 -30.05
C LEU A 110 4.79 20.67 -29.67
N ASP A 111 3.97 20.00 -30.48
CA ASP A 111 2.51 20.01 -30.41
C ASP A 111 2.04 19.21 -29.17
N PRO A 112 1.06 19.68 -28.36
CA PRO A 112 0.65 18.98 -27.13
C PRO A 112 0.20 17.53 -27.33
N ASP A 113 -0.36 17.20 -28.51
CA ASP A 113 -0.88 15.86 -28.81
C ASP A 113 0.22 14.82 -29.12
N GLU A 114 1.46 15.23 -29.45
CA GLU A 114 2.59 14.30 -29.66
C GLU A 114 3.28 13.87 -28.36
N LEU A 115 3.09 14.61 -27.26
CA LEU A 115 3.65 14.26 -25.95
C LEU A 115 2.90 13.09 -25.28
N GLU A 116 1.57 13.00 -25.43
CA GLU A 116 0.79 11.88 -24.86
C GLU A 116 1.05 10.53 -25.54
N THR A 117 1.52 10.52 -26.79
CA THR A 117 1.80 9.28 -27.53
C THR A 117 3.19 8.71 -27.27
N PHE A 118 4.18 9.55 -26.91
CA PHE A 118 5.55 9.09 -26.69
C PHE A 118 5.75 8.41 -25.32
N GLU A 119 5.01 8.80 -24.28
CA GLU A 119 5.10 8.17 -22.95
C GLU A 119 4.50 6.75 -22.91
N ARG A 120 3.61 6.41 -23.86
CA ARG A 120 2.88 5.12 -23.87
C ARG A 120 3.65 3.91 -24.41
N THR A 121 4.87 4.07 -24.94
CA THR A 121 5.60 2.97 -25.61
C THR A 121 6.96 2.63 -25.01
N ARG A 122 7.23 3.04 -23.75
CA ARG A 122 8.44 2.60 -23.03
C ARG A 122 8.26 2.20 -21.56
N SER A 123 7.08 1.67 -21.20
CA SER A 123 6.97 0.75 -20.07
C SER A 123 7.60 -0.59 -20.47
N SER A 124 8.84 -0.84 -20.04
CA SER A 124 9.54 -2.10 -20.33
C SER A 124 8.81 -3.31 -19.75
N GLU A 125 8.66 -4.36 -20.55
CA GLU A 125 7.95 -5.61 -20.23
C GLU A 125 8.68 -6.50 -19.18
N ASN A 126 9.35 -5.92 -18.17
CA ASN A 126 10.12 -6.66 -17.16
C ASN A 126 10.03 -6.10 -15.72
N ASP A 127 9.17 -5.11 -15.46
CA ASP A 127 8.91 -4.65 -14.08
C ASP A 127 7.90 -5.58 -13.38
N ILE A 128 8.39 -6.75 -12.96
CA ILE A 128 7.74 -7.50 -11.87
C ILE A 128 7.86 -6.63 -10.62
N ASP A 129 6.72 -6.18 -10.08
CA ASP A 129 6.63 -5.22 -8.97
C ASP A 129 7.05 -5.85 -7.61
N TRP A 130 8.35 -6.12 -7.50
CA TRP A 130 9.05 -6.65 -6.32
C TRP A 130 8.93 -5.82 -5.02
N PRO A 131 8.67 -4.49 -5.03
CA PRO A 131 8.41 -3.71 -3.83
C PRO A 131 7.32 -4.31 -2.92
N LEU A 132 6.24 -4.87 -3.47
CA LEU A 132 5.14 -5.39 -2.66
C LEU A 132 5.57 -6.58 -1.79
N PHE A 133 6.38 -7.48 -2.38
CA PHE A 133 6.89 -8.68 -1.72
C PHE A 133 7.88 -8.36 -0.60
N THR A 134 8.67 -7.30 -0.77
CA THR A 134 9.62 -6.85 0.27
C THR A 134 8.94 -6.04 1.37
N SER A 135 7.85 -5.30 1.12
CA SER A 135 7.04 -4.73 2.20
C SER A 135 6.31 -5.79 3.03
N LEU A 136 5.81 -6.87 2.40
CA LEU A 136 5.09 -7.95 3.08
C LEU A 136 5.94 -8.76 4.08
N ILE A 137 7.27 -8.67 4.01
CA ILE A 137 8.22 -9.30 4.96
C ILE A 137 8.72 -8.29 6.01
N ASN A 138 8.51 -6.99 5.77
CA ASN A 138 9.00 -5.89 6.60
C ASN A 138 7.86 -5.08 7.28
N GLU A 139 6.64 -5.62 7.35
CA GLU A 139 5.66 -5.14 8.34
C GLU A 139 6.21 -5.51 9.73
N GLU A 140 6.44 -4.49 10.55
CA GLU A 140 6.99 -4.61 11.90
C GLU A 140 5.95 -5.27 12.82
N ASP A 141 5.97 -6.60 12.94
CA ASP A 141 5.19 -7.36 13.93
C ASP A 141 6.04 -8.37 14.72
N ASP A 142 5.78 -8.44 16.03
CA ASP A 142 6.60 -9.09 17.04
C ASP A 142 6.73 -10.62 16.85
N MET A 143 7.86 -11.07 16.28
CA MET A 143 8.27 -12.50 16.29
C MET A 143 7.12 -13.46 15.92
N GLU A 144 6.27 -13.06 14.98
CA GLU A 144 5.04 -13.80 14.68
C GLU A 144 5.43 -15.22 14.27
N GLN A 145 4.93 -16.22 15.01
CA GLN A 145 5.26 -17.61 14.72
C GLN A 145 4.89 -17.88 13.27
N PHE A 146 5.83 -18.41 12.48
CA PHE A 146 5.57 -18.89 11.12
C PHE A 146 4.58 -20.06 11.21
N THR A 147 3.29 -19.73 11.17
CA THR A 147 2.19 -20.67 11.31
C THR A 147 1.58 -20.99 9.96
N ILE A 148 0.75 -22.03 9.93
CA ILE A 148 -0.12 -22.33 8.78
C ILE A 148 -1.03 -21.13 8.47
N ASN A 149 -1.47 -20.36 9.48
CA ASN A 149 -2.29 -19.15 9.29
C ASN A 149 -1.54 -18.04 8.53
N THR A 150 -0.26 -17.83 8.84
CA THR A 150 0.62 -16.89 8.11
C THR A 150 0.80 -17.34 6.66
N PHE A 151 0.97 -18.65 6.42
CA PHE A 151 1.03 -19.22 5.07
C PHE A 151 -0.29 -19.08 4.30
N GLU A 152 -1.44 -19.31 4.95
CA GLU A 152 -2.78 -19.10 4.38
C GLU A 152 -2.96 -17.64 3.93
N LYS A 153 -2.59 -16.67 4.78
CA LYS A 153 -2.62 -15.22 4.46
C LYS A 153 -1.85 -14.93 3.16
N TYR A 154 -0.60 -15.37 3.04
CA TYR A 154 0.20 -15.15 1.82
C TYR A 154 -0.35 -15.89 0.60
N TYR A 155 -0.86 -17.11 0.77
CA TYR A 155 -1.42 -17.89 -0.34
C TYR A 155 -2.71 -17.25 -0.89
N ILE A 156 -3.61 -16.79 -0.01
CA ILE A 156 -4.83 -16.08 -0.41
C ILE A 156 -4.46 -14.75 -1.10
N ARG A 157 -3.44 -14.02 -0.61
CA ARG A 157 -2.95 -12.80 -1.27
C ARG A 157 -2.48 -13.08 -2.70
N PHE A 158 -1.62 -14.07 -2.88
CA PHE A 158 -1.16 -14.52 -4.20
C PHE A 158 -2.33 -14.85 -5.14
N LEU A 159 -3.36 -15.54 -4.64
CA LEU A 159 -4.55 -15.85 -5.43
C LEU A 159 -5.43 -14.63 -5.75
N LEU A 160 -5.52 -13.65 -4.84
CA LEU A 160 -6.21 -12.38 -5.10
C LEU A 160 -5.51 -11.58 -6.20
N ASP A 161 -4.18 -11.49 -6.15
CA ASP A 161 -3.39 -10.79 -7.18
C ASP A 161 -3.54 -11.47 -8.56
N LEU A 162 -3.55 -12.80 -8.60
CA LEU A 162 -3.85 -13.57 -9.82
C LEU A 162 -5.29 -13.38 -10.34
N ARG A 163 -6.28 -13.43 -9.44
CA ARG A 163 -7.69 -13.43 -9.84
C ARG A 163 -8.21 -12.04 -10.21
N GLU A 164 -7.87 -11.02 -9.43
CA GLU A 164 -8.39 -9.67 -9.57
C GLU A 164 -7.40 -8.75 -10.31
N GLY A 165 -6.08 -8.93 -10.12
CA GLY A 165 -5.04 -8.17 -10.83
C GLY A 165 -4.77 -8.70 -12.24
N HIS A 166 -4.73 -10.02 -12.42
CA HIS A 166 -4.49 -10.68 -13.72
C HIS A 166 -5.75 -11.29 -14.36
N LEU A 167 -6.93 -11.05 -13.77
CA LEU A 167 -8.24 -11.50 -14.28
C LEU A 167 -8.31 -13.02 -14.59
N LEU A 168 -7.54 -13.84 -13.86
CA LEU A 168 -7.46 -15.27 -14.14
C LEU A 168 -8.76 -16.03 -13.78
N PRO A 169 -9.37 -16.77 -14.72
CA PRO A 169 -10.57 -17.54 -14.46
C PRO A 169 -10.41 -18.61 -13.36
N GLN A 170 -11.49 -18.89 -12.64
CA GLN A 170 -11.49 -19.76 -11.46
C GLN A 170 -11.03 -21.21 -11.73
N ASN A 171 -11.20 -21.72 -12.96
CA ASN A 171 -10.63 -23.02 -13.36
C ASN A 171 -9.09 -22.98 -13.48
N ILE A 172 -8.51 -21.85 -13.91
CA ILE A 172 -7.06 -21.65 -13.95
C ILE A 172 -6.48 -21.56 -12.53
N ILE A 173 -7.15 -20.83 -11.62
CA ILE A 173 -6.79 -20.78 -10.19
C ILE A 173 -6.76 -22.17 -9.54
N LYS A 174 -7.74 -23.02 -9.87
CA LYS A 174 -7.77 -24.44 -9.43
C LYS A 174 -6.61 -25.25 -10.00
N SER A 175 -6.27 -25.08 -11.29
CA SER A 175 -5.10 -25.72 -11.89
C SER A 175 -3.80 -25.27 -11.23
N ILE A 176 -3.62 -23.97 -10.98
CA ILE A 176 -2.45 -23.41 -10.26
C ILE A 176 -2.34 -24.03 -8.86
N THR A 177 -3.45 -24.17 -8.13
CA THR A 177 -3.48 -24.85 -6.82
C THR A 177 -3.04 -26.32 -6.93
N SER A 178 -3.51 -27.03 -7.96
CA SER A 178 -3.15 -28.44 -8.20
C SER A 178 -1.66 -28.61 -8.51
N TYR A 179 -1.07 -27.71 -9.32
CA TYR A 179 0.37 -27.73 -9.56
C TYR A 179 1.18 -27.35 -8.32
N PHE A 180 0.72 -26.37 -7.54
CA PHE A 180 1.36 -25.96 -6.29
C PHE A 180 1.37 -27.09 -5.25
N THR A 181 0.27 -27.81 -5.07
CA THR A 181 0.22 -28.96 -4.15
C THR A 181 1.08 -30.13 -4.63
N ALA A 182 1.14 -30.38 -5.95
CA ALA A 182 2.05 -31.38 -6.53
C ALA A 182 3.54 -31.00 -6.36
N MET A 183 3.88 -29.71 -6.42
CA MET A 183 5.23 -29.22 -6.12
C MET A 183 5.61 -29.43 -4.66
N LEU A 184 4.70 -29.16 -3.71
CA LEU A 184 4.94 -29.41 -2.27
C LEU A 184 5.13 -30.90 -1.95
N ASP A 185 4.32 -31.78 -2.54
CA ASP A 185 4.48 -33.24 -2.42
C ASP A 185 5.79 -33.74 -3.06
N THR A 186 6.20 -33.15 -4.19
CA THR A 186 7.50 -33.45 -4.83
C THR A 186 8.67 -32.99 -3.96
N LEU A 187 8.59 -31.79 -3.37
CA LEU A 187 9.59 -31.28 -2.43
C LEU A 187 9.75 -32.19 -1.21
N PHE A 188 8.64 -32.67 -0.64
CA PHE A 188 8.67 -33.65 0.45
C PHE A 188 9.42 -34.94 0.06
N LYS A 189 9.14 -35.49 -1.14
CA LYS A 189 9.82 -36.70 -1.64
C LYS A 189 11.33 -36.49 -1.82
N ILE A 190 11.76 -35.30 -2.24
CA ILE A 190 13.19 -34.93 -2.34
C ILE A 190 13.83 -34.91 -0.94
N ILE A 191 13.19 -34.24 0.03
CA ILE A 191 13.66 -34.19 1.43
C ILE A 191 13.75 -35.60 2.03
N GLN A 192 12.73 -36.44 1.82
CA GLN A 192 12.72 -37.84 2.25
C GLN A 192 13.90 -38.63 1.65
N HIS A 193 14.15 -38.49 0.35
CA HIS A 193 15.26 -39.20 -0.32
C HIS A 193 16.63 -38.75 0.21
N GLN A 194 16.84 -37.44 0.39
CA GLN A 194 18.08 -36.90 0.98
C GLN A 194 18.28 -37.40 2.42
N ALA A 195 17.23 -37.40 3.24
CA ALA A 195 17.27 -37.89 4.61
C ALA A 195 17.64 -39.38 4.72
N THR A 196 17.25 -40.22 3.75
CA THR A 196 17.63 -41.65 3.72
C THR A 196 19.07 -41.90 3.27
N GLN A 197 19.71 -40.93 2.59
CA GLN A 197 21.09 -41.06 2.11
C GLN A 197 22.13 -40.38 3.04
N SER A 198 21.72 -39.42 3.86
CA SER A 198 22.59 -38.77 4.85
C SER A 198 22.84 -39.62 6.09
N SER A 199 24.12 -39.85 6.43
CA SER A 199 24.51 -40.52 7.68
C SER A 199 24.32 -39.66 8.93
N THR A 200 24.12 -38.35 8.75
CA THR A 200 23.76 -37.38 9.79
C THR A 200 22.24 -37.31 9.90
N GLY A 201 21.69 -37.69 11.06
CA GLY A 201 20.24 -37.66 11.29
C GLY A 201 19.64 -36.26 11.15
N LEU A 202 18.39 -36.19 10.66
CA LEU A 202 17.61 -34.96 10.63
C LEU A 202 17.38 -34.41 12.05
N LEU A 203 17.36 -33.08 12.18
CA LEU A 203 16.99 -32.39 13.42
C LEU A 203 15.49 -32.52 13.75
N PHE A 204 14.66 -32.90 12.78
CA PHE A 204 13.21 -33.08 12.90
C PHE A 204 12.77 -34.45 12.34
N PRO A 205 11.83 -35.16 12.99
CA PRO A 205 11.28 -36.40 12.44
C PRO A 205 10.61 -36.19 11.08
N LEU A 206 10.91 -37.07 10.12
CA LEU A 206 10.37 -36.98 8.76
C LEU A 206 8.83 -37.01 8.73
N GLU A 207 8.20 -37.74 9.66
CA GLU A 207 6.74 -37.83 9.77
C GLU A 207 6.09 -36.51 10.21
N ASP A 208 6.79 -35.68 11.00
CA ASP A 208 6.30 -34.35 11.38
C ASP A 208 6.36 -33.37 10.20
N ILE A 209 7.44 -33.42 9.40
CA ILE A 209 7.56 -32.66 8.14
C ILE A 209 6.45 -33.06 7.18
N LYS A 210 6.20 -34.36 7.02
CA LYS A 210 5.13 -34.91 6.18
C LYS A 210 3.75 -34.43 6.65
N LYS A 211 3.49 -34.46 7.97
CA LYS A 211 2.25 -33.99 8.57
C LYS A 211 2.03 -32.50 8.31
N LEU A 212 3.06 -31.67 8.48
CA LEU A 212 3.00 -30.24 8.19
C LEU A 212 2.69 -29.97 6.70
N ILE A 213 3.36 -30.66 5.78
CA ILE A 213 3.12 -30.50 4.33
C ILE A 213 1.71 -30.98 3.94
N LEU A 214 1.22 -32.08 4.50
CA LEU A 214 -0.15 -32.53 4.31
C LEU A 214 -1.18 -31.52 4.86
N GLN A 215 -0.91 -30.89 6.00
CA GLN A 215 -1.75 -29.81 6.54
C GLN A 215 -1.80 -28.60 5.60
N ILE A 216 -0.64 -28.16 5.08
CA ILE A 216 -0.54 -27.07 4.10
C ILE A 216 -1.31 -27.42 2.81
N ILE A 217 -1.08 -28.61 2.23
CA ILE A 217 -1.79 -29.08 1.03
C ILE A 217 -3.31 -29.12 1.23
N THR A 218 -3.76 -29.60 2.38
CA THR A 218 -5.20 -29.65 2.74
C THR A 218 -5.78 -28.25 2.88
N SER A 219 -5.03 -27.34 3.50
CA SER A 219 -5.39 -25.93 3.67
C SER A 219 -5.58 -25.21 2.33
N VAL A 220 -4.56 -25.20 1.45
CA VAL A 220 -4.64 -24.52 0.14
C VAL A 220 -5.71 -25.11 -0.78
N SER A 221 -5.91 -26.43 -0.73
CA SER A 221 -6.96 -27.11 -1.51
C SER A 221 -8.37 -26.75 -1.02
N ASN A 222 -8.53 -26.48 0.27
CA ASN A 222 -9.80 -26.01 0.82
C ASN A 222 -10.09 -24.56 0.43
N ILE A 223 -9.07 -23.69 0.42
CA ILE A 223 -9.19 -22.27 0.00
C ILE A 223 -9.79 -22.15 -1.41
N THR A 224 -9.33 -22.94 -2.38
CA THR A 224 -9.79 -22.84 -3.79
C THR A 224 -10.88 -23.83 -4.19
N LYS A 225 -11.48 -24.53 -3.22
CA LYS A 225 -12.54 -25.53 -3.46
C LYS A 225 -13.72 -24.94 -4.24
N ASN A 226 -14.21 -23.79 -3.78
CA ASN A 226 -15.26 -23.00 -4.42
C ASN A 226 -15.17 -21.53 -3.98
N ASP A 227 -15.94 -20.67 -4.64
CA ASP A 227 -15.85 -19.22 -4.46
C ASP A 227 -16.29 -18.78 -3.06
N TYR A 228 -17.26 -19.49 -2.45
CA TYR A 228 -17.67 -19.26 -1.07
C TYR A 228 -16.54 -19.50 -0.06
N GLN A 229 -15.79 -20.61 -0.20
CA GLN A 229 -14.62 -20.86 0.66
C GLN A 229 -13.57 -19.77 0.46
N PHE A 230 -13.30 -19.38 -0.78
CA PHE A 230 -12.35 -18.30 -1.07
C PHE A 230 -12.76 -16.96 -0.44
N SER A 231 -13.99 -16.51 -0.66
CA SER A 231 -14.53 -15.27 -0.09
C SER A 231 -14.52 -15.29 1.44
N LYS A 232 -14.93 -16.40 2.06
CA LYS A 232 -14.88 -16.57 3.52
C LYS A 232 -13.46 -16.46 4.06
N ARG A 233 -12.46 -17.03 3.38
CA ARG A 233 -11.05 -16.90 3.79
C ARG A 233 -10.53 -15.47 3.56
N CYS A 234 -11.03 -14.75 2.56
CA CYS A 234 -10.75 -13.32 2.42
C CYS A 234 -11.37 -12.48 3.55
N GLU A 235 -12.56 -12.86 4.05
CA GLU A 235 -13.19 -12.23 5.22
C GLU A 235 -12.32 -12.47 6.47
N GLU A 236 -11.93 -13.72 6.73
CA GLU A 236 -11.10 -14.11 7.88
C GLU A 236 -9.70 -13.45 7.90
N HIS A 237 -9.01 -13.37 6.76
CA HIS A 237 -7.62 -12.88 6.70
C HIS A 237 -7.45 -11.40 6.33
N PHE A 238 -8.43 -10.79 5.64
CA PHE A 238 -8.32 -9.42 5.11
C PHE A 238 -9.52 -8.53 5.44
N GLY A 239 -10.52 -9.03 6.18
CA GLY A 239 -11.75 -8.28 6.43
C GLY A 239 -12.53 -7.98 5.15
N TYR A 240 -12.46 -8.86 4.13
CA TYR A 240 -13.29 -8.72 2.94
C TYR A 240 -14.79 -8.66 3.31
N LEU A 241 -15.52 -7.76 2.66
CA LEU A 241 -16.95 -7.56 2.86
C LEU A 241 -17.70 -7.87 1.57
N GLU A 242 -18.52 -8.91 1.58
CA GLU A 242 -19.35 -9.27 0.43
C GLU A 242 -20.45 -8.20 0.23
N PRO A 243 -20.59 -7.62 -0.98
CA PRO A 243 -21.62 -6.61 -1.25
C PRO A 243 -23.04 -7.20 -1.17
N LEU A 244 -23.91 -6.52 -0.43
CA LEU A 244 -25.33 -6.83 -0.34
C LEU A 244 -26.03 -6.50 -1.67
N LYS A 245 -26.54 -7.53 -2.36
CA LYS A 245 -27.39 -7.36 -3.55
C LYS A 245 -28.75 -6.79 -3.15
N ILE A 246 -29.08 -5.60 -3.65
CA ILE A 246 -30.38 -4.95 -3.50
C ILE A 246 -31.18 -5.20 -4.78
N GLN A 247 -32.27 -5.97 -4.66
CA GLN A 247 -33.18 -6.21 -5.77
C GLN A 247 -34.12 -5.00 -5.97
N LEU A 248 -34.10 -4.39 -7.16
CA LEU A 248 -34.85 -3.15 -7.42
C LEU A 248 -36.22 -3.46 -8.05
N ASN A 249 -36.26 -4.36 -9.03
CA ASN A 249 -37.48 -4.84 -9.72
C ASN A 249 -37.53 -6.39 -9.72
N ASP A 250 -38.61 -6.98 -10.24
CA ASP A 250 -38.77 -8.44 -10.34
C ASP A 250 -37.99 -9.07 -11.51
N GLN A 251 -37.54 -8.24 -12.45
CA GLN A 251 -36.51 -8.57 -13.43
C GLN A 251 -35.13 -8.30 -12.79
N ASP A 252 -34.03 -8.90 -13.29
CA ASP A 252 -32.68 -8.93 -12.67
C ASP A 252 -31.99 -7.58 -12.35
N ASP A 253 -32.70 -6.47 -12.53
CA ASP A 253 -32.40 -5.11 -12.09
C ASP A 253 -32.02 -5.07 -10.59
N CYS A 254 -30.73 -4.97 -10.32
CA CYS A 254 -30.17 -4.88 -8.98
C CYS A 254 -29.13 -3.77 -8.86
N GLY A 255 -28.95 -3.32 -7.62
CA GLY A 255 -27.77 -2.58 -7.18
C GLY A 255 -27.02 -3.36 -6.11
N TYR A 256 -25.84 -2.89 -5.76
CA TYR A 256 -25.00 -3.47 -4.70
C TYR A 256 -24.68 -2.39 -3.67
N TYR A 257 -24.64 -2.81 -2.40
CA TYR A 257 -24.34 -1.98 -1.24
C TYR A 257 -23.26 -2.65 -0.37
N VAL A 258 -22.24 -1.90 0.02
CA VAL A 258 -21.17 -2.35 0.91
C VAL A 258 -21.40 -1.68 2.28
N PRO A 259 -21.57 -2.44 3.38
CA PRO A 259 -21.87 -1.88 4.70
C PRO A 259 -20.83 -0.86 5.17
N ILE A 260 -21.27 0.39 5.36
CA ILE A 260 -20.40 1.51 5.79
C ILE A 260 -19.87 1.23 7.20
N GLN A 261 -20.73 0.77 8.12
CA GLN A 261 -20.32 0.42 9.49
C GLN A 261 -19.11 -0.52 9.54
N GLN A 262 -19.16 -1.60 8.77
CA GLN A 262 -18.12 -2.62 8.80
C GLN A 262 -16.90 -2.18 8.00
N SER A 263 -17.07 -1.40 6.93
CA SER A 263 -15.98 -0.78 6.18
C SER A 263 -15.16 0.18 7.07
N ILE A 264 -15.84 1.01 7.87
CA ILE A 264 -15.18 1.92 8.83
C ILE A 264 -14.43 1.12 9.92
N LYS A 265 -15.03 0.07 10.50
CA LYS A 265 -14.31 -0.78 11.47
C LYS A 265 -13.04 -1.37 10.87
N ASN A 266 -13.11 -1.90 9.65
CA ASN A 266 -11.96 -2.51 8.98
C ASN A 266 -10.88 -1.47 8.60
N LEU A 267 -11.27 -0.21 8.37
CA LEU A 267 -10.36 0.90 8.14
C LEU A 267 -9.66 1.34 9.44
N LEU A 268 -10.41 1.51 10.53
CA LEU A 268 -9.91 1.95 11.84
C LEU A 268 -9.13 0.87 12.62
N ASN A 269 -9.24 -0.40 12.23
CA ASN A 269 -8.48 -1.51 12.84
C ASN A 269 -7.03 -1.59 12.33
N LYS A 270 -6.58 -0.68 11.45
CA LYS A 270 -5.18 -0.59 11.02
C LYS A 270 -4.37 0.26 12.01
N PRO A 271 -3.12 -0.11 12.34
CA PRO A 271 -2.28 0.69 13.22
C PRO A 271 -1.90 1.99 12.53
N ASP A 272 -2.47 3.11 12.99
CA ASP A 272 -2.23 4.42 12.38
C ASP A 272 -0.98 5.10 12.95
N THR A 273 -0.34 5.93 12.12
CA THR A 273 0.96 6.55 12.41
C THR A 273 0.90 7.60 13.52
N LYS A 274 2.00 7.72 14.28
CA LYS A 274 2.17 8.66 15.40
C LYS A 274 1.77 10.10 15.04
N ASN A 275 0.94 10.70 15.89
CA ASN A 275 0.62 12.14 15.83
C ASN A 275 1.86 12.99 16.12
N ASP A 276 2.17 13.92 15.22
CA ASP A 276 3.15 14.99 15.42
C ASP A 276 2.37 16.30 15.73
N PRO A 277 2.51 16.88 16.94
CA PRO A 277 1.73 18.05 17.34
C PRO A 277 2.12 19.35 16.62
N ASP A 278 3.26 19.38 15.92
CA ASP A 278 3.71 20.57 15.16
C ASP A 278 3.14 20.59 13.72
N LEU A 279 2.36 19.57 13.33
CA LEU A 279 1.74 19.45 12.00
C LEU A 279 0.22 19.54 12.09
N MET A 280 -0.40 20.28 11.18
CA MET A 280 -1.83 20.11 10.89
C MET A 280 -1.99 18.82 10.08
N LEU A 281 -2.52 17.78 10.71
CA LEU A 281 -2.72 16.48 10.08
C LEU A 281 -4.13 16.37 9.49
N THR A 282 -5.11 17.01 10.15
CA THR A 282 -6.55 16.88 9.85
C THR A 282 -7.23 18.24 9.79
N TYR A 283 -8.44 18.29 9.20
CA TYR A 283 -9.24 19.53 9.21
C TYR A 283 -9.56 20.04 10.64
N ARG A 284 -9.55 19.14 11.65
CA ARG A 284 -9.82 19.46 13.06
C ARG A 284 -8.75 20.33 13.70
N ASP A 285 -7.55 20.32 13.16
CA ASP A 285 -6.47 21.17 13.66
C ASP A 285 -6.73 22.65 13.34
N GLY A 286 -7.58 22.92 12.35
CA GLY A 286 -8.02 24.25 11.96
C GLY A 286 -8.94 24.92 12.98
N THR A 287 -8.79 26.24 13.15
CA THR A 287 -9.59 27.06 14.06
C THR A 287 -11.09 26.97 13.76
N ALA A 288 -11.48 26.95 12.48
CA ALA A 288 -12.88 26.82 12.07
C ALA A 288 -13.54 25.51 12.53
N ALA A 289 -12.80 24.40 12.57
CA ALA A 289 -13.28 23.12 13.09
C ALA A 289 -13.31 23.13 14.62
N LYS A 290 -12.24 23.65 15.26
CA LYS A 290 -12.18 23.87 16.72
C LYS A 290 -13.32 24.74 17.23
N ASP A 291 -13.83 25.67 16.43
CA ASP A 291 -14.95 26.54 16.79
C ASP A 291 -16.36 26.04 16.41
N ASN A 292 -16.45 24.96 15.63
CA ASN A 292 -17.73 24.38 15.20
C ASN A 292 -18.54 23.84 16.41
N PRO A 293 -19.78 24.29 16.65
CA PRO A 293 -20.59 23.85 17.79
C PRO A 293 -20.87 22.34 17.82
N SER A 294 -21.06 21.70 16.67
CA SER A 294 -21.34 20.27 16.57
C SER A 294 -20.12 19.42 16.89
N LEU A 295 -18.93 19.85 16.46
CA LEU A 295 -17.67 19.18 16.80
C LEU A 295 -17.28 19.39 18.27
N LYS A 296 -17.56 20.57 18.84
CA LYS A 296 -17.44 20.81 20.30
C LYS A 296 -18.37 19.90 21.12
N LEU A 297 -19.59 19.65 20.64
CA LEU A 297 -20.57 18.78 21.32
C LEU A 297 -20.23 17.29 21.16
N HIS A 298 -19.60 16.91 20.05
CA HIS A 298 -19.26 15.52 19.71
C HIS A 298 -17.77 15.36 19.37
N PRO A 299 -16.85 15.57 20.35
CA PRO A 299 -15.41 15.55 20.10
C PRO A 299 -14.91 14.19 19.58
N ASN A 300 -15.58 13.09 19.92
CA ASN A 300 -15.23 11.73 19.49
C ASN A 300 -16.04 11.24 18.26
N SER A 301 -16.72 12.13 17.55
CA SER A 301 -17.37 11.79 16.27
C SER A 301 -16.34 11.62 15.15
N PHE A 302 -16.74 11.03 14.02
CA PHE A 302 -16.05 11.12 12.74
C PHE A 302 -16.96 11.82 11.71
N LEU A 303 -16.38 12.65 10.85
CA LEU A 303 -17.05 13.27 9.72
C LEU A 303 -16.91 12.37 8.48
N ILE A 304 -18.02 11.74 8.11
CA ILE A 304 -18.13 10.92 6.90
C ILE A 304 -18.54 11.82 5.73
N GLN A 305 -17.63 12.04 4.78
CA GLN A 305 -17.96 12.71 3.52
C GLN A 305 -18.46 11.68 2.51
N LEU A 306 -19.73 11.80 2.09
CA LEU A 306 -20.33 10.98 1.03
C LEU A 306 -20.30 11.73 -0.30
N TYR A 307 -19.92 11.03 -1.38
CA TYR A 307 -19.98 11.56 -2.74
C TYR A 307 -20.32 10.46 -3.75
N SER A 308 -20.61 10.85 -4.98
CA SER A 308 -20.98 9.93 -6.06
C SER A 308 -20.29 10.28 -7.37
N ASP A 309 -19.94 9.25 -8.14
CA ASP A 309 -19.42 9.37 -9.51
C ASP A 309 -20.23 8.49 -10.49
N GLY A 310 -20.08 8.73 -11.79
CA GLY A 310 -20.83 8.03 -12.83
C GLY A 310 -19.95 7.56 -14.00
N ILE A 311 -19.59 6.27 -14.00
CA ILE A 311 -18.74 5.65 -15.02
C ILE A 311 -19.56 5.01 -16.16
N GLY A 312 -19.07 5.12 -17.40
CA GLY A 312 -19.60 4.37 -18.55
C GLY A 312 -18.85 3.06 -18.74
N VAL A 313 -19.56 1.94 -18.88
CA VAL A 313 -18.98 0.60 -19.11
C VAL A 313 -18.93 0.24 -20.60
N THR A 314 -19.25 1.19 -21.48
CA THR A 314 -19.18 1.05 -22.95
C THR A 314 -17.95 1.73 -23.52
N ASN A 315 -17.64 1.46 -24.79
CA ASN A 315 -16.73 2.29 -25.56
C ASN A 315 -17.14 3.78 -25.41
N PRO A 316 -16.25 4.67 -24.92
CA PRO A 316 -16.57 6.09 -24.71
C PRO A 316 -16.90 6.81 -26.03
N ILE A 317 -16.54 6.24 -27.17
CA ILE A 317 -16.78 6.77 -28.51
C ILE A 317 -17.93 6.01 -29.18
N GLY A 318 -19.08 6.65 -29.30
CA GLY A 318 -20.22 6.14 -30.08
C GLY A 318 -21.58 6.62 -29.58
N PRO A 319 -22.67 6.35 -30.34
CA PRO A 319 -24.04 6.77 -29.98
C PRO A 319 -24.60 6.06 -28.74
N LYS A 320 -23.92 5.02 -28.23
CA LYS A 320 -24.32 4.19 -27.08
C LYS A 320 -23.50 4.44 -25.81
N LYS A 321 -22.66 5.49 -25.77
CA LYS A 321 -21.73 5.80 -24.67
C LYS A 321 -22.38 5.91 -23.27
N ASP A 322 -23.67 6.27 -23.20
CA ASP A 322 -24.43 6.41 -21.95
C ASP A 322 -25.37 5.22 -21.65
N GLU A 323 -25.42 4.20 -22.52
CA GLU A 323 -26.38 3.07 -22.42
C GLU A 323 -26.10 2.18 -21.20
N HIS A 324 -24.82 1.98 -20.88
CA HIS A 324 -24.36 1.17 -19.75
C HIS A 324 -23.60 2.04 -18.73
N LYS A 325 -24.27 3.08 -18.24
CA LYS A 325 -23.75 3.93 -17.16
C LYS A 325 -24.04 3.34 -15.78
N LEU A 326 -23.01 3.24 -14.94
CA LEU A 326 -23.11 2.92 -13.51
C LEU A 326 -22.97 4.21 -12.70
N THR A 327 -23.74 4.33 -11.63
CA THR A 327 -23.52 5.32 -10.57
C THR A 327 -22.89 4.60 -9.38
N LEU A 328 -21.79 5.16 -8.88
CA LEU A 328 -21.07 4.66 -7.72
C LEU A 328 -21.15 5.69 -6.61
N TYR A 329 -21.26 5.19 -5.37
CA TYR A 329 -21.28 5.99 -4.15
C TYR A 329 -20.07 5.61 -3.32
N TYR A 330 -19.42 6.62 -2.76
CA TYR A 330 -18.20 6.49 -1.97
C TYR A 330 -18.31 7.25 -0.65
N PHE A 331 -17.50 6.86 0.32
CA PHE A 331 -17.28 7.60 1.54
C PHE A 331 -15.78 7.79 1.80
N VAL A 332 -15.45 8.91 2.44
CA VAL A 332 -14.13 9.19 3.01
C VAL A 332 -14.33 9.68 4.45
N LEU A 333 -13.40 9.37 5.34
CA LEU A 333 -13.34 9.93 6.69
C LEU A 333 -12.46 11.18 6.65
N GLU A 334 -13.03 12.35 6.91
CA GLU A 334 -12.30 13.62 6.85
C GLU A 334 -11.31 13.79 8.01
N ASP A 335 -11.52 13.08 9.13
CA ASP A 335 -10.66 13.12 10.31
C ASP A 335 -9.40 12.23 10.18
N LEU A 336 -9.22 11.53 9.06
CA LEU A 336 -7.95 10.85 8.75
C LEU A 336 -6.90 11.87 8.27
N PRO A 337 -5.61 11.67 8.59
CA PRO A 337 -4.54 12.52 8.09
C PRO A 337 -4.55 12.67 6.56
N ASP A 338 -4.28 13.87 6.04
CA ASP A 338 -4.40 14.17 4.60
C ASP A 338 -3.59 13.21 3.70
N VAL A 339 -2.43 12.73 4.18
CA VAL A 339 -1.59 11.74 3.49
C VAL A 339 -2.30 10.40 3.32
N ILE A 340 -3.09 9.98 4.30
CA ILE A 340 -3.90 8.76 4.26
C ILE A 340 -5.19 9.01 3.48
N ARG A 341 -5.83 10.17 3.68
CA ARG A 341 -7.05 10.56 2.97
C ARG A 341 -6.87 10.68 1.45
N SER A 342 -5.64 10.93 0.99
CA SER A 342 -5.28 11.07 -0.43
C SER A 342 -4.93 9.76 -1.15
N ILE A 343 -4.81 8.62 -0.46
CA ILE A 343 -4.55 7.32 -1.11
C ILE A 343 -5.86 6.59 -1.45
N LEU A 344 -5.90 5.88 -2.58
CA LEU A 344 -7.10 5.18 -3.06
C LEU A 344 -7.66 4.18 -2.03
N GLN A 345 -6.82 3.62 -1.17
CA GLN A 345 -7.20 2.64 -0.14
C GLN A 345 -7.97 3.23 1.05
N SER A 346 -8.06 4.56 1.20
CA SER A 346 -8.91 5.22 2.22
C SER A 346 -10.29 5.62 1.69
N ILE A 347 -10.50 5.52 0.37
CA ILE A 347 -11.79 5.75 -0.28
C ILE A 347 -12.64 4.47 -0.15
N GLY A 348 -13.64 4.50 0.70
CA GLY A 348 -14.56 3.39 0.89
C GLY A 348 -15.66 3.40 -0.17
N LEU A 349 -15.83 2.29 -0.91
CA LEU A 349 -17.02 2.09 -1.74
C LEU A 349 -18.24 1.90 -0.84
N VAL A 350 -19.30 2.69 -1.07
CA VAL A 350 -20.62 2.52 -0.42
C VAL A 350 -21.51 1.64 -1.28
N GLY A 351 -21.49 1.80 -2.61
CA GLY A 351 -22.34 0.99 -3.47
C GLY A 351 -22.26 1.33 -4.95
N ILE A 352 -22.81 0.43 -5.77
CA ILE A 352 -22.84 0.50 -7.23
C ILE A 352 -24.28 0.23 -7.70
N CYS A 353 -24.82 1.05 -8.60
CA CYS A 353 -26.12 0.81 -9.22
C CYS A 353 -26.14 1.32 -10.66
N PRO A 354 -26.67 0.56 -11.64
CA PRO A 354 -26.89 1.07 -12.99
C PRO A 354 -27.78 2.31 -12.99
N THR A 355 -27.27 3.42 -13.56
CA THR A 355 -27.86 4.76 -13.45
C THR A 355 -29.30 4.80 -13.95
N LYS A 356 -29.62 4.01 -15.00
CA LYS A 356 -30.98 3.87 -15.53
C LYS A 356 -32.02 3.47 -14.47
N TYR A 357 -31.66 2.64 -13.48
CA TYR A 357 -32.58 2.18 -12.44
C TYR A 357 -32.82 3.24 -11.37
N LEU A 358 -31.87 4.15 -11.16
CA LEU A 358 -32.01 5.29 -10.23
C LEU A 358 -32.92 6.41 -10.77
N SER A 359 -33.40 6.32 -12.02
CA SER A 359 -34.38 7.26 -12.56
C SER A 359 -35.74 7.17 -11.84
N LEU A 360 -36.13 5.96 -11.42
CA LEU A 360 -37.39 5.70 -10.71
C LEU A 360 -37.26 5.99 -9.21
N GLN A 361 -38.19 6.77 -8.65
CA GLN A 361 -38.19 7.13 -7.23
C GLN A 361 -38.33 5.92 -6.30
N THR A 362 -39.15 4.94 -6.68
CA THR A 362 -39.30 3.66 -5.96
C THR A 362 -37.96 2.94 -5.80
N ASN A 363 -37.15 2.93 -6.85
CA ASN A 363 -35.89 2.21 -6.90
C ASN A 363 -34.80 2.98 -6.13
N ARG A 364 -34.81 4.32 -6.17
CA ARG A 364 -33.99 5.14 -5.27
C ARG A 364 -34.31 4.86 -3.79
N ILE A 365 -35.59 4.81 -3.42
CA ILE A 365 -36.00 4.53 -2.03
C ILE A 365 -35.47 3.14 -1.59
N LYS A 366 -35.75 2.08 -2.37
CA LYS A 366 -35.23 0.73 -2.09
C LYS A 366 -33.70 0.67 -2.00
N TYR A 367 -32.99 1.38 -2.89
CA TYR A 367 -31.53 1.37 -2.94
C TYR A 367 -30.89 2.11 -1.76
N PHE A 368 -31.45 3.26 -1.38
CA PHE A 368 -30.92 4.07 -0.27
C PHE A 368 -31.43 3.64 1.11
N GLU A 369 -32.50 2.86 1.23
CA GLU A 369 -33.00 2.34 2.51
C GLU A 369 -31.91 1.69 3.38
N PRO A 370 -31.11 0.70 2.91
CA PRO A 370 -30.05 0.11 3.73
C PRO A 370 -28.93 1.11 4.05
N ILE A 371 -28.57 2.00 3.11
CA ILE A 371 -27.54 3.04 3.31
C ILE A 371 -27.96 4.01 4.43
N VAL A 372 -29.18 4.55 4.35
CA VAL A 372 -29.74 5.49 5.33
C VAL A 372 -29.92 4.82 6.69
N LYS A 373 -30.32 3.54 6.73
CA LYS A 373 -30.39 2.77 7.97
C LYS A 373 -29.01 2.63 8.63
N ASP A 374 -27.97 2.39 7.85
CA ASP A 374 -26.59 2.25 8.36
C ASP A 374 -26.06 3.58 8.92
N LEU A 375 -26.28 4.69 8.19
CA LEU A 375 -25.93 6.04 8.63
C LEU A 375 -26.68 6.47 9.90
N ASN A 376 -27.99 6.18 9.98
CA ASN A 376 -28.78 6.48 11.18
C ASN A 376 -28.30 5.69 12.41
N TYR A 377 -27.87 4.44 12.23
CA TYR A 377 -27.25 3.66 13.32
C TYR A 377 -25.90 4.27 13.73
N LEU A 378 -25.02 4.60 12.76
CA LEU A 378 -23.75 5.28 13.03
C LEU A 378 -23.94 6.59 13.81
N GLN A 379 -24.96 7.37 13.47
CA GLN A 379 -25.28 8.63 14.14
C GLN A 379 -25.80 8.44 15.58
N THR A 380 -26.49 7.34 15.88
CA THR A 380 -27.22 7.16 17.15
C THR A 380 -26.54 6.21 18.14
N ALA A 381 -25.92 5.13 17.64
CA ALA A 381 -25.22 4.13 18.44
C ALA A 381 -23.69 4.25 18.35
N GLY A 382 -23.16 4.83 17.27
CA GLY A 382 -21.72 4.92 17.03
C GLY A 382 -21.08 3.57 16.71
N LEU A 383 -19.75 3.52 16.86
CA LEU A 383 -18.94 2.31 16.72
C LEU A 383 -18.08 2.10 17.96
N ALA A 384 -18.05 0.88 18.48
CA ALA A 384 -17.03 0.47 19.43
C ALA A 384 -15.73 0.15 18.68
N ALA A 385 -14.80 1.10 18.67
CA ALA A 385 -13.42 0.91 18.23
C ALA A 385 -12.49 0.82 19.45
N GLN A 386 -11.37 0.10 19.33
CA GLN A 386 -10.32 0.17 20.34
C GLN A 386 -9.61 1.51 20.20
N THR A 387 -9.73 2.38 21.21
CA THR A 387 -8.97 3.63 21.26
C THR A 387 -7.51 3.33 21.56
N PHE A 388 -6.64 3.50 20.57
CA PHE A 388 -5.20 3.61 20.79
C PHE A 388 -4.93 4.95 21.48
N ASN A 389 -4.36 4.90 22.70
CA ASN A 389 -3.96 6.06 23.50
C ASN A 389 -2.53 6.51 23.14
#